data_AF-A0A8I1B600-F1
#
_entry.id   AF-A0A8I1B600-F1
#
_cell.length_a   1.000
_cell.length_b   1.000
_cell.length_c   1.000
_cell.angle_alpha   90.00
_cell.angle_beta   90.00
_cell.angle_gamma   90.00
#
_symmetry.space_group_name_H-M   'P 1'
#
loop_
_entity.id
_entity.type
_entity.pdbx_description
1 polymer ?
#
loop_
_entity_poly.entity_id
_entity_poly.type
_entity_poly.pdbx_seq_one_letter_code
_entity_poly.pdbx_strand_id
1 'polypeptide(L)' 'WTMGFMVTFVIGGMTGVLLAVPPADFALHNSLFLIAHFHNVIIGGVLFGLMAGITYWFPKAFGYKLDPFWGKCSFWFWLV' A
#
# COMPACT_ATOMS: atom_id res chain seq x y z
N TRP A 1 -1.65 -9.28 2.88
CA TRP A 1 -1.73 -8.26 1.83
C TRP A 1 -3.05 -7.52 1.82
N THR A 2 -4.20 -8.11 1.44
CA THR A 2 -5.48 -7.39 1.27
C THR A 2 -5.97 -6.64 2.51
N MET A 3 -5.87 -7.24 3.70
CA MET A 3 -6.23 -6.54 4.95
C MET A 3 -5.32 -5.34 5.22
N GLY A 4 -4.02 -5.49 4.97
CA GLY A 4 -3.06 -4.39 5.09
C GLY A 4 -3.34 -3.27 4.09
N PHE A 5 -3.64 -3.63 2.83
CA PHE A 5 -4.06 -2.69 1.77
C PHE A 5 -5.25 -1.85 2.23
N MET A 6 -6.32 -2.48 2.73
CA MET A 6 -7.52 -1.74 3.12
C MET A 6 -7.23 -0.72 4.22
N VAL A 7 -6.39 -1.07 5.19
CA VAL A 7 -6.04 -0.16 6.29
C VAL A 7 -5.13 0.98 5.82
N THR A 8 -4.01 0.66 5.18
CA THR A 8 -3.01 1.66 4.80
C THR A 8 -3.53 2.58 3.68
N PHE A 9 -4.28 2.03 2.73
CA PHE A 9 -4.86 2.81 1.64
C PHE A 9 -5.96 3.77 2.13
N VAL A 10 -6.78 3.37 3.10
CA VAL A 10 -7.77 4.29 3.69
C VAL A 10 -7.08 5.44 4.43
N ILE A 11 -6.02 5.15 5.20
CA ILE A 11 -5.25 6.20 5.90
C ILE A 11 -4.60 7.17 4.88
N GLY A 12 -3.95 6.64 3.84
CA GLY A 12 -3.40 7.45 2.76
C GLY A 12 -4.47 8.22 1.98
N GLY A 13 -5.64 7.62 1.74
CA GLY A 13 -6.76 8.26 1.06
C GLY A 13 -7.31 9.46 1.85
N MET A 14 -7.45 9.32 3.18
CA MET A 14 -7.90 10.42 4.04
C MET A 14 -6.94 11.63 3.99
N THR A 15 -5.62 11.42 3.95
CA THR A 15 -4.66 12.53 3.79
C THR A 15 -4.72 13.17 2.41
N GLY A 16 -5.10 12.41 1.37
CA GLY A 16 -5.34 12.93 0.03
C GLY A 16 -6.57 13.82 -0.05
N VAL A 17 -7.65 13.45 0.66
CA VAL A 17 -8.85 14.30 0.77
C VAL A 17 -8.50 15.67 1.40
N LEU A 18 -7.60 15.70 2.39
CA LEU A 18 -7.10 16.96 2.96
C LEU A 18 -6.33 17.79 1.92
N LEU A 19 -5.45 17.16 1.14
CA LEU A 19 -4.69 17.83 0.07
C LEU A 19 -5.57 18.31 -1.09
N ALA A 20 -6.77 17.77 -1.26
CA ALA A 20 -7.74 18.27 -2.24
C ALA A 20 -8.37 19.62 -1.83
N VAL A 21 -8.15 20.08 -0.60
CA VAL A 21 -8.66 21.35 -0.08
C VAL A 21 -7.61 22.46 -0.28
N PRO A 22 -7.82 23.44 -1.19
CA PRO A 22 -6.80 24.43 -1.55
C PRO A 22 -6.15 25.20 -0.38
N PRO A 23 -6.89 25.70 0.64
CA PRO A 23 -6.25 26.39 1.75
C PRO A 23 -5.34 25.50 2.60
N ALA A 24 -5.61 24.19 2.68
CA ALA A 24 -4.73 23.24 3.34
C ALA A 24 -3.53 22.90 2.44
N ASP A 25 -3.75 22.73 1.13
CA ASP A 25 -2.68 22.46 0.17
C ASP A 25 -1.66 23.60 0.14
N PHE A 26 -2.06 24.87 0.19
CA PHE A 26 -1.08 25.99 0.23
C PHE A 26 -0.04 25.89 1.36
N ALA A 27 -0.39 25.26 2.49
CA ALA A 27 0.54 25.02 3.60
C ALA A 27 1.33 23.70 3.47
N LEU A 28 0.77 22.70 2.78
CA LEU A 28 1.30 21.33 2.72
C LEU A 28 1.98 21.00 1.39
N HIS A 29 1.84 21.85 0.39
CA HIS A 29 2.36 21.68 -0.95
C HIS A 29 3.89 21.51 -0.93
N ASN A 30 4.40 20.52 -1.67
CA ASN A 30 5.83 20.16 -1.72
C ASN A 30 6.51 19.92 -0.36
N SER A 31 5.73 19.68 0.71
CA SER A 31 6.27 19.28 2.00
C SER A 31 6.42 17.75 2.09
N LEU A 32 7.04 17.27 3.17
CA LEU A 32 7.10 15.83 3.48
C LEU A 32 5.70 15.20 3.63
N PHE A 33 4.67 16.00 3.92
CA PHE A 33 3.30 15.52 4.00
C PHE A 33 2.78 15.00 2.65
N LEU A 34 3.10 15.70 1.55
CA LEU A 34 2.73 15.27 0.20
C LEU A 34 3.40 13.93 -0.15
N ILE A 35 4.69 13.81 0.16
CA ILE A 35 5.47 12.59 -0.06
C ILE A 35 4.90 11.44 0.77
N ALA A 36 4.59 11.68 2.04
CA ALA A 36 4.01 10.69 2.94
C ALA A 36 2.61 10.24 2.48
N HIS A 37 1.76 11.18 2.07
CA HIS A 37 0.45 10.86 1.47
C HIS A 37 0.61 9.91 0.29
N PHE A 38 1.45 10.30 -0.68
CA PHE A 38 1.63 9.54 -1.91
C PHE A 38 2.22 8.15 -1.68
N HIS A 39 3.23 8.01 -0.81
CA HIS A 39 3.82 6.72 -0.51
C HIS A 39 2.86 5.80 0.24
N ASN A 40 2.02 6.34 1.14
CA ASN A 40 0.99 5.53 1.80
C ASN A 40 0.00 4.94 0.79
N VAL A 41 -0.45 5.73 -0.21
CA VAL A 41 -1.39 5.22 -1.23
C VAL A 41 -0.72 4.32 -2.26
N ILE A 42 0.52 4.57 -2.67
CA ILE A 42 1.19 3.73 -3.68
C ILE A 42 1.69 2.41 -3.10
N ILE A 43 2.30 2.43 -1.90
CA ILE A 43 2.81 1.21 -1.27
C ILE A 43 1.62 0.38 -0.78
N GLY A 44 0.72 1.03 -0.04
CA GLY A 44 -0.49 0.39 0.48
C GLY A 44 -1.44 -0.08 -0.62
N GLY A 45 -1.57 0.70 -1.70
CA GLY A 45 -2.47 0.42 -2.82
C GLY A 45 -1.88 -0.54 -3.86
N VAL A 46 -0.81 -0.09 -4.51
CA VAL A 46 -0.24 -0.75 -5.69
C VAL A 46 0.66 -1.92 -5.28
N LEU A 47 1.67 -1.68 -4.44
CA LEU A 47 2.64 -2.74 -4.09
C LEU A 47 1.96 -3.91 -3.35
N PHE A 48 1.11 -3.63 -2.37
CA PHE A 48 0.41 -4.69 -1.64
C PHE A 48 -0.59 -5.43 -2.53
N GLY A 49 -1.23 -4.73 -3.48
CA GLY A 49 -2.06 -5.34 -4.51
C GLY A 49 -1.26 -6.28 -5.43
N LEU A 50 -0.08 -5.86 -5.87
CA LEU A 50 0.84 -6.68 -6.67
C LEU A 50 1.29 -7.93 -5.90
N MET A 51 1.70 -7.78 -4.64
CA MET A 51 2.10 -8.93 -3.82
C MET A 51 0.93 -9.88 -3.54
N ALA A 52 -0.29 -9.35 -3.35
CA ALA A 52 -1.50 -10.17 -3.27
C ALA A 52 -1.74 -10.95 -4.57
N GLY A 53 -1.62 -10.28 -5.72
CA GLY A 53 -1.79 -10.89 -7.04
C GLY A 53 -0.76 -11.99 -7.31
N ILE A 54 0.53 -11.71 -7.05
CA ILE A 54 1.61 -12.68 -7.21
C ILE A 54 1.35 -13.89 -6.32
N THR A 55 1.11 -13.70 -5.02
CA THR A 55 0.89 -14.81 -4.08
C THR A 55 -0.36 -15.64 -4.40
N TYR A 56 -1.41 -15.01 -4.94
CA TYR A 56 -2.65 -15.69 -5.30
C TYR A 56 -2.56 -16.44 -6.64
N TRP A 57 -1.97 -15.84 -7.67
CA TRP A 57 -1.89 -16.41 -9.02
C TRP A 57 -0.58 -17.13 -9.33
N PHE A 58 0.38 -17.18 -8.40
CA PHE A 58 1.64 -17.92 -8.57
C PHE A 58 1.43 -19.37 -9.07
N PRO A 59 0.49 -20.17 -8.51
CA PRO A 59 0.28 -21.54 -8.96
C PRO A 59 -0.25 -21.63 -10.38
N LYS A 60 -0.96 -20.60 -10.84
CA LYS A 60 -1.47 -20.54 -12.22
C LYS A 60 -0.34 -20.30 -13.23
N ALA A 61 0.69 -19.57 -12.84
CA ALA A 61 1.84 -19.27 -13.69
C ALA A 61 2.91 -20.39 -13.67
N PHE A 62 3.18 -20.98 -12.49
CA PHE A 62 4.32 -21.90 -12.31
C PHE A 62 3.96 -23.33 -11.87
N GLY A 63 2.69 -23.60 -11.56
CA GLY A 63 2.23 -24.95 -11.19
C GLY A 63 2.45 -25.34 -9.72
N TYR A 64 3.00 -24.47 -8.88
CA TYR A 64 3.17 -24.70 -7.44
C TYR A 64 2.85 -23.46 -6.59
N LYS A 65 2.63 -23.66 -5.28
CA LYS A 65 2.31 -22.59 -4.32
C LYS A 65 3.59 -22.08 -3.64
N LEU A 66 3.63 -20.79 -3.34
CA LEU A 66 4.67 -20.19 -2.52
C LEU A 66 4.55 -20.66 -1.07
N ASP A 67 5.68 -20.68 -0.36
CA ASP A 67 5.72 -21.06 1.04
C ASP A 67 4.96 -20.07 1.95
N PRO A 68 3.97 -20.52 2.75
CA PRO A 68 3.16 -19.63 3.58
C PRO A 68 3.93 -18.97 4.72
N PHE A 69 5.01 -19.58 5.23
CA PHE A 69 5.79 -19.03 6.34
C PHE A 69 6.54 -17.78 5.87
N TRP A 70 7.32 -17.89 4.80
CA TRP A 70 8.03 -16.74 4.22
C TRP A 70 7.08 -15.67 3.68
N GLY A 71 5.92 -16.07 3.14
CA GLY A 71 4.87 -15.13 2.73
C GLY A 71 4.33 -14.27 3.88
N LYS A 72 4.14 -14.86 5.07
CA LYS A 72 3.73 -14.11 6.27
C LYS A 72 4.85 -13.20 6.78
N CYS A 73 6.10 -13.67 6.81
CA CYS A 73 7.25 -12.84 7.18
C CYS A 73 7.39 -11.61 6.27
N SER A 74 7.32 -11.83 4.95
CA SER A 74 7.35 -10.75 3.96
C SER A 74 6.24 -9.73 4.19
N PHE A 75 5.02 -10.19 4.48
CA PHE A 75 3.90 -9.29 4.81
C PHE A 75 4.18 -8.43 6.05
N TRP A 76 4.65 -9.03 7.15
CA TRP A 76 4.90 -8.28 8.38
C TRP A 76 6.06 -7.31 8.26
N PHE A 77 7.14 -7.67 7.57
CA PHE A 77 8.27 -6.76 7.33
C PHE A 77 7.93 -5.59 6.40
N TRP A 78 6.93 -5.73 5.54
CA TRP A 78 6.44 -4.63 4.70
C TRP A 78 5.40 -3.75 5.39
N LEU A 79 4.67 -4.31 6.37
CA LEU A 79 3.59 -3.60 7.06
C LEU A 79 4.12 -2.68 8.16
N VAL A 80 5.18 -3.10 8.85
CA VAL A 80 5.84 -2.35 9.93
C VAL A 80 6.88 -1.41 9.36
#